data_AF-A0A1Y2C489-F1
#
_entry.id   AF-A0A1Y2C489-F1
#
_cell.length_a   1.000
_cell.length_b   1.000
_cell.length_c   1.000
_cell.angle_alpha   90.00
_cell.angle_beta   90.00
_cell.angle_gamma   90.00
#
_symmetry.space_group_name_H-M   'P 1'
#
loop_
_entity.id
_entity.type
_entity.pdbx_description
1 polymer ?
#
loop_
_entity_poly.entity_id
_entity_poly.type
_entity_poly.pdbx_seq_one_letter_code
_entity_poly.pdbx_strand_id
1 'polypeptide(L)'
;MHPTLQIPPIPDKQSIADYAVNPLSKPKEDPKLIDSRKRLLQLFLNRVAMHPILKREHIFHGFLEGDRMGKSWAQVLEASGVAHFLKVKDAKKAANSLKLADSLLKNPDPHFLAAEEYTSNLVNSLGCSQISETYEQAFAGLCSAGTDLGQTYNAWSLTETSGFPST
;
A
#
# COMPACT_ATOMS: atom_id res chain seq x y z
N MET A 1 15.73 -15.77 11.73
CA MET A 1 15.34 -14.42 12.23
C MET A 1 16.26 -13.40 11.57
N HIS A 2 15.70 -12.44 10.83
CA HIS A 2 16.47 -11.51 9.99
C HIS A 2 16.15 -10.04 10.35
N PRO A 3 16.58 -9.55 11.54
CA PRO A 3 16.22 -8.22 12.01
C PRO A 3 16.85 -7.08 11.20
N THR A 4 17.88 -7.38 10.41
CA THR A 4 18.57 -6.42 9.52
C THR A 4 17.98 -6.37 8.12
N LEU A 5 17.01 -7.24 7.81
CA LEU A 5 16.48 -7.35 6.47
C LEU A 5 15.38 -6.32 6.23
N GLN A 6 15.52 -5.55 5.15
CA GLN A 6 14.50 -4.61 4.69
C GLN A 6 13.30 -5.40 4.14
N ILE A 7 12.23 -5.46 4.93
CA ILE A 7 10.97 -6.10 4.54
C ILE A 7 10.12 -5.07 3.79
N PRO A 8 9.52 -5.42 2.63
CA PRO A 8 8.63 -4.51 1.93
C PRO A 8 7.46 -4.11 2.84
N PRO A 9 7.04 -2.83 2.85
CA PRO A 9 5.95 -2.39 3.71
C PRO A 9 4.67 -3.15 3.34
N ILE A 10 4.02 -3.71 4.36
CA ILE A 10 2.66 -4.27 4.23
C ILE A 10 1.69 -3.07 4.27
N PRO A 11 0.64 -3.04 3.43
CA PRO A 11 -0.35 -1.96 3.48
C PRO A 11 -0.87 -1.72 4.90
N ASP A 12 -0.97 -0.45 5.29
CA ASP A 12 -1.38 -0.06 6.63
C ASP A 12 -2.78 -0.57 7.00
N LYS A 13 -2.94 -0.87 8.29
CA LYS A 13 -4.27 -1.06 8.88
C LYS A 13 -4.96 0.31 8.88
N GLN A 14 -6.19 0.36 8.37
CA GLN A 14 -6.98 1.61 8.37
C GLN A 14 -7.17 2.09 9.81
N SER A 15 -7.07 3.40 10.01
CA SER A 15 -7.23 3.99 11.33
C SER A 15 -8.67 3.83 11.77
N ILE A 16 -8.90 3.56 13.06
CA ILE A 16 -10.24 3.56 13.65
C ILE A 16 -10.93 4.93 13.48
N ALA A 17 -10.16 6.00 13.30
CA ALA A 17 -10.68 7.32 12.99
C ALA A 17 -11.36 7.38 11.61
N ASP A 18 -10.83 6.67 10.60
CA ASP A 18 -11.41 6.64 9.25
C ASP A 18 -12.79 5.97 9.23
N TYR A 19 -13.04 5.05 10.19
CA TYR A 19 -14.35 4.43 10.42
C TYR A 19 -15.37 5.41 11.01
N ALA A 20 -14.94 6.42 11.77
CA ALA A 20 -15.82 7.38 12.43
C ALA A 20 -16.25 8.52 11.50
N VAL A 21 -15.39 8.91 10.56
CA VAL A 21 -15.65 10.01 9.61
C VAL A 21 -16.58 9.56 8.48
N ASN A 22 -16.52 8.29 8.08
CA ASN A 22 -17.35 7.77 6.99
C ASN A 22 -18.08 6.46 7.41
N PRO A 23 -19.05 6.55 8.34
CA PRO A 23 -19.72 5.37 8.90
C PRO A 23 -20.57 4.57 7.88
N LEU A 24 -20.89 5.14 6.71
CA LEU A 24 -21.53 4.41 5.60
C LEU A 24 -20.56 3.61 4.73
N SER A 25 -19.27 3.98 4.67
CA SER A 25 -18.28 3.16 3.96
C SER A 25 -17.85 2.05 4.90
N LYS A 26 -18.56 0.91 4.88
CA LYS A 26 -18.04 -0.30 5.52
C LYS A 26 -16.72 -0.64 4.80
N PRO A 27 -15.55 -0.58 5.45
CA PRO A 27 -14.27 -0.76 4.75
C PRO A 27 -14.02 -2.20 4.27
N LYS A 28 -14.93 -3.12 4.59
CA LYS A 28 -15.00 -4.49 4.05
C LYS A 28 -15.75 -4.56 2.71
N GLU A 29 -16.40 -3.49 2.29
CA GLU A 29 -17.28 -3.45 1.12
C GLU A 29 -16.84 -2.41 0.06
N ASP A 30 -15.83 -1.58 0.33
CA ASP A 30 -15.27 -0.66 -0.69
C ASP A 30 -14.40 -1.45 -1.69
N PRO A 31 -14.86 -1.63 -2.96
CA PRO A 31 -14.14 -2.42 -3.94
C PRO A 31 -12.77 -1.82 -4.28
N LYS A 32 -12.65 -0.48 -4.31
CA LYS A 32 -11.39 0.20 -4.66
C LYS A 32 -10.33 -0.04 -3.59
N LEU A 33 -10.71 0.04 -2.33
CA LEU A 33 -9.83 -0.25 -1.20
C LEU A 33 -9.39 -1.73 -1.18
N ILE A 34 -10.31 -2.64 -1.46
CA ILE A 34 -10.03 -4.08 -1.52
C ILE A 34 -9.04 -4.38 -2.64
N ASP A 35 -9.23 -3.81 -3.83
CA ASP A 35 -8.36 -4.08 -4.97
C ASP A 35 -6.96 -3.46 -4.79
N SER A 36 -6.87 -2.27 -4.18
CA SER A 36 -5.60 -1.68 -3.76
C SER A 36 -4.85 -2.60 -2.78
N ARG A 37 -5.54 -3.11 -1.74
CA ARG A 37 -4.94 -4.05 -0.78
C ARG A 37 -4.49 -5.35 -1.43
N LYS A 38 -5.31 -5.95 -2.30
CA LYS A 38 -4.94 -7.16 -3.05
C LYS A 38 -3.67 -6.92 -3.86
N ARG A 39 -3.60 -5.81 -4.61
CA ARG A 39 -2.42 -5.43 -5.39
C ARG A 39 -1.17 -5.28 -4.52
N LEU A 40 -1.28 -4.58 -3.39
CA LEU A 40 -0.14 -4.36 -2.49
C LEU A 40 0.32 -5.65 -1.79
N LEU A 41 -0.62 -6.50 -1.36
CA LEU A 41 -0.32 -7.81 -0.80
C LEU A 41 0.33 -8.73 -1.84
N GLN A 42 -0.14 -8.70 -3.08
CA GLN A 42 0.49 -9.46 -4.17
C GLN A 42 1.94 -9.01 -4.40
N LEU A 43 2.20 -7.70 -4.45
CA LEU A 43 3.55 -7.16 -4.59
C LEU A 43 4.44 -7.55 -3.41
N PHE A 44 3.91 -7.50 -2.19
CA PHE A 44 4.61 -7.95 -0.98
C PHE A 44 5.01 -9.43 -1.11
N LEU A 45 4.07 -10.32 -1.40
CA LEU A 45 4.34 -11.76 -1.52
C LEU A 45 5.33 -12.06 -2.65
N ASN A 46 5.21 -11.39 -3.80
CA ASN A 46 6.14 -11.53 -4.91
C ASN A 46 7.56 -11.12 -4.50
N ARG A 47 7.72 -10.00 -3.78
CA ARG A 47 9.03 -9.55 -3.29
C ARG A 47 9.63 -10.53 -2.28
N VAL A 48 8.82 -11.05 -1.35
CA VAL A 48 9.28 -12.08 -0.39
C VAL A 48 9.72 -13.36 -1.13
N ALA A 49 8.96 -13.78 -2.15
CA ALA A 49 9.28 -14.96 -2.96
C ALA A 49 10.52 -14.78 -3.85
N MET A 50 10.86 -13.55 -4.24
CA MET A 50 12.09 -13.25 -4.99
C MET A 50 13.32 -13.10 -4.08
N HIS A 51 13.12 -12.89 -2.78
CA HIS A 51 14.22 -12.63 -1.86
C HIS A 51 15.04 -13.90 -1.58
N PRO A 52 16.39 -13.90 -1.76
CA PRO A 52 17.22 -15.10 -1.68
C PRO A 52 17.21 -15.76 -0.29
N ILE A 53 16.92 -14.99 0.76
CA ILE A 53 16.85 -15.52 2.13
C ILE A 53 15.40 -15.86 2.51
N LEU A 54 14.44 -14.96 2.26
CA LEU A 54 13.08 -15.12 2.78
C LEU A 54 12.30 -16.20 2.03
N LYS A 55 12.58 -16.39 0.73
CA LYS A 55 11.97 -17.45 -0.06
C LYS A 55 12.17 -18.82 0.56
N ARG A 56 13.30 -19.06 1.25
CA ARG A 56 13.67 -20.36 1.83
C ARG A 56 13.10 -20.59 3.23
N GLU A 57 12.42 -19.61 3.81
CA GLU A 57 11.87 -19.72 5.16
C GLU A 57 10.67 -20.68 5.17
N HIS A 58 10.72 -21.70 6.02
CA HIS A 58 9.66 -22.70 6.14
C HIS A 58 8.32 -22.08 6.55
N ILE A 59 8.33 -21.01 7.36
CA ILE A 59 7.11 -20.29 7.75
C ILE A 59 6.44 -19.60 6.55
N PHE A 60 7.20 -19.15 5.55
CA PHE A 60 6.66 -18.57 4.33
C PHE A 60 5.98 -19.62 3.45
N HIS A 61 6.62 -20.78 3.28
CA HIS A 61 6.00 -21.92 2.58
C HIS A 61 4.74 -22.41 3.30
N GLY A 62 4.81 -22.59 4.62
CA GLY A 62 3.65 -22.99 5.43
C GLY A 62 2.50 -21.98 5.36
N PHE A 63 2.81 -20.68 5.26
CA PHE A 63 1.80 -19.64 5.04
C PHE A 63 1.10 -19.78 3.67
N LEU A 64 1.84 -20.08 2.61
CA LEU A 64 1.29 -20.22 1.25
C LEU A 64 0.53 -21.55 1.05
N GLU A 65 1.01 -22.63 1.66
CA GLU A 65 0.45 -23.98 1.49
C GLU A 65 -0.80 -24.19 2.37
N GLY A 66 -0.94 -23.42 3.45
CA GLY A 66 -2.15 -23.38 4.28
C GLY A 66 -2.61 -24.76 4.77
N ASP A 67 -3.91 -25.02 4.65
CA ASP A 67 -4.58 -26.24 5.11
C ASP A 67 -4.21 -27.50 4.30
N ARG A 68 -3.50 -27.36 3.18
CA ARG A 68 -3.09 -28.51 2.35
C ARG A 68 -2.10 -29.44 3.05
N MET A 69 -1.45 -28.97 4.13
CA MET A 69 -0.56 -29.78 4.97
C MET A 69 -1.29 -30.52 6.11
N GLY A 70 -2.61 -30.33 6.27
CA GLY A 70 -3.39 -30.93 7.37
C GLY A 70 -2.99 -30.45 8.77
N LYS A 71 -2.19 -29.37 8.85
CA LYS A 71 -1.72 -28.77 10.10
C LYS A 71 -2.43 -27.44 10.32
N SER A 72 -2.84 -27.17 11.55
CA SER A 72 -3.40 -25.87 11.89
C SER A 72 -2.31 -24.80 11.85
N TRP A 73 -2.66 -23.56 11.49
CA TRP A 73 -1.70 -22.45 11.47
C TRP A 73 -1.01 -22.24 12.83
N ALA A 74 -1.72 -22.53 13.93
CA ALA A 74 -1.15 -22.49 15.28
C ALA A 74 -0.01 -23.49 15.46
N GLN A 75 -0.14 -24.71 14.93
CA GLN A 75 0.92 -25.73 14.96
C GLN A 75 2.12 -25.34 14.11
N VAL A 76 1.88 -24.74 12.93
CA VAL A 76 2.95 -24.21 12.06
C VAL A 76 3.72 -23.10 12.77
N LEU A 77 3.01 -22.18 13.43
CA LEU A 77 3.61 -21.11 14.23
C LEU A 77 4.43 -21.64 15.42
N GLU A 78 3.90 -22.62 16.14
CA GLU A 78 4.61 -23.22 17.27
C GLU A 78 5.88 -23.96 16.82
N ALA A 79 5.78 -24.76 15.74
CA ALA A 79 6.90 -25.46 15.15
C ALA A 79 7.97 -24.52 14.56
N SER A 80 7.59 -23.32 14.13
CA SER A 80 8.54 -22.33 13.60
C SER A 80 9.43 -21.70 14.67
N GLY A 81 9.12 -21.87 15.96
CA GLY A 81 9.84 -21.24 17.07
C GLY A 81 9.62 -19.72 17.21
N VAL A 82 8.90 -19.08 16.27
CA VAL A 82 8.67 -17.62 16.27
C VAL A 82 7.36 -17.19 16.93
N ALA A 83 6.54 -18.14 17.41
CA ALA A 83 5.26 -17.85 18.04
C ALA A 83 5.35 -16.86 19.21
N HIS A 84 6.47 -16.85 19.95
CA HIS A 84 6.67 -15.95 21.08
C HIS A 84 6.77 -14.47 20.69
N PHE A 85 7.22 -14.16 19.46
CA PHE A 85 7.28 -12.77 18.97
C PHE A 85 5.89 -12.18 18.70
N LEU A 86 4.90 -13.01 18.38
CA LEU A 86 3.52 -12.57 18.14
C LEU A 86 2.74 -12.30 19.44
N LYS A 87 3.23 -12.83 20.57
CA LYS A 87 2.61 -12.65 21.90
C LYS A 87 2.94 -11.28 22.51
N VAL A 88 3.87 -10.53 21.91
CA VAL A 88 4.17 -9.15 22.31
C VAL A 88 2.99 -8.29 21.91
N LYS A 89 2.07 -8.07 22.87
CA LYS A 89 0.83 -7.28 22.70
C LYS A 89 1.09 -5.85 22.22
N ASP A 90 2.32 -5.37 22.36
CA ASP A 90 2.72 -4.03 22.00
C ASP A 90 3.89 -4.04 21.02
N ALA A 91 3.65 -4.42 19.76
CA ALA A 91 4.59 -4.12 18.67
C ALA A 91 4.97 -2.61 18.67
N LYS A 92 4.05 -1.73 19.10
CA LYS A 92 4.29 -0.30 19.32
C LYS A 92 5.22 0.00 20.50
N LYS A 93 5.22 -0.79 21.58
CA LYS A 93 6.15 -0.64 22.71
C LYS A 93 7.52 -1.24 22.38
N ALA A 94 7.58 -2.30 21.58
CA ALA A 94 8.81 -2.84 21.01
C ALA A 94 9.46 -1.87 20.00
N ALA A 95 8.66 -1.27 19.11
CA ALA A 95 9.11 -0.21 18.20
C ALA A 95 9.50 1.08 18.96
N ASN A 96 8.78 1.45 20.02
CA ASN A 96 9.16 2.57 20.88
C ASN A 96 10.33 2.24 21.84
N SER A 97 10.64 0.97 22.09
CA SER A 97 11.90 0.56 22.74
C SER A 97 13.07 0.47 21.77
N LEU A 98 12.77 0.40 20.46
CA LEU A 98 13.66 0.74 19.36
C LEU A 98 13.60 2.24 19.04
N LYS A 99 13.12 3.09 19.96
CA LYS A 99 13.66 4.45 20.02
C LYS A 99 15.14 4.26 20.22
N LEU A 100 15.87 4.30 19.10
CA LEU A 100 17.28 4.56 19.03
C LEU A 100 17.43 5.81 19.88
N ALA A 101 17.75 5.63 21.16
CA ALA A 101 17.96 6.74 22.05
C ALA A 101 18.91 7.67 21.32
N ASP A 102 18.73 8.96 21.48
CA ASP A 102 19.64 10.01 21.01
C ASP A 102 21.09 9.85 21.54
N SER A 103 21.42 8.70 22.14
CA SER A 103 22.74 8.08 22.12
C SER A 103 23.19 7.82 20.68
N LEU A 104 23.47 8.89 19.94
CA LEU A 104 24.40 8.89 18.83
C LEU A 104 25.62 8.07 19.27
N LEU A 105 25.89 6.96 18.56
CA LEU A 105 27.17 6.29 18.69
C LEU A 105 28.24 7.36 18.54
N LYS A 106 29.19 7.41 19.48
CA LYS A 106 30.23 8.46 19.47
C LYS A 106 30.95 8.56 18.12
N ASN A 107 31.09 7.42 17.43
CA ASN A 107 31.52 7.31 16.05
C ASN A 107 30.52 6.40 15.30
N PRO A 108 29.52 6.95 14.60
CA PRO A 108 28.63 6.16 13.76
C PRO A 108 29.38 5.66 12.53
N ASP A 109 28.98 4.50 12.01
CA ASP A 109 29.59 3.92 10.81
C ASP A 109 29.25 4.77 9.56
N PRO A 110 30.24 5.23 8.78
CA PRO A 110 30.03 6.06 7.60
C PRO A 110 29.11 5.44 6.54
N HIS A 111 29.08 4.11 6.42
CA HIS A 111 28.25 3.43 5.43
C HIS A 111 26.75 3.59 5.72
N PHE A 112 26.37 3.57 7.00
CA PHE A 112 24.98 3.76 7.40
C PHE A 112 24.53 5.21 7.21
N LEU A 113 25.40 6.18 7.51
CA LEU A 113 25.12 7.60 7.24
C LEU A 113 24.90 7.85 5.75
N ALA A 114 25.77 7.30 4.89
CA ALA A 114 25.62 7.41 3.44
C ALA A 114 24.33 6.76 2.93
N ALA A 115 23.95 5.60 3.48
CA ALA A 115 22.70 4.94 3.13
C ALA A 115 21.46 5.74 3.58
N GLU A 116 21.50 6.37 4.75
CA GLU A 116 20.44 7.24 5.26
C GLU A 116 20.26 8.49 4.38
N GLU A 117 21.35 9.15 4.02
CA GLU A 117 21.33 10.28 3.10
C GLU A 117 20.79 9.88 1.72
N TYR A 118 21.28 8.76 1.17
CA TYR A 118 20.82 8.24 -0.11
C TYR A 118 19.32 7.94 -0.09
N THR A 119 18.82 7.26 0.93
CA THR A 119 17.39 6.90 1.04
C THR A 119 16.51 8.15 1.21
N SER A 120 16.97 9.15 1.96
CA SER A 120 16.27 10.43 2.11
C SER A 120 16.16 11.18 0.77
N ASN A 121 17.26 11.25 0.02
CA ASN A 121 17.28 11.86 -1.31
C ASN A 121 16.45 11.07 -2.32
N LEU A 122 16.48 9.74 -2.23
CA LEU A 122 15.68 8.86 -3.07
C LEU A 122 14.19 9.07 -2.84
N VAL A 123 13.72 9.19 -1.59
CA VAL A 123 12.31 9.46 -1.29
C VAL A 123 11.86 10.79 -1.90
N ASN A 124 12.70 11.82 -1.81
CA ASN A 124 12.42 13.13 -2.44
C ASN A 124 12.38 13.03 -3.98
N SER A 125 13.31 12.28 -4.57
CA SER A 125 13.34 12.04 -6.02
C SER A 125 12.20 11.14 -6.50
N LEU A 126 11.72 10.21 -5.68
CA LEU A 126 10.61 9.30 -5.95
C LEU A 126 9.24 9.98 -5.75
N GLY A 127 9.16 11.32 -5.79
CA GLY A 127 7.94 12.13 -5.80
C GLY A 127 6.92 11.81 -6.90
N CYS A 128 6.96 10.61 -7.49
CA CYS A 128 5.97 9.99 -8.35
C CYS A 128 4.52 10.09 -7.84
N SER A 129 4.28 10.22 -6.52
CA SER A 129 2.92 10.44 -6.02
C SER A 129 2.34 11.78 -6.48
N GLN A 130 3.13 12.85 -6.41
CA GLN A 130 2.72 14.19 -6.85
C GLN A 130 2.54 14.24 -8.37
N ILE A 131 3.42 13.53 -9.10
CA ILE A 131 3.31 13.40 -10.56
C ILE A 131 2.02 12.65 -10.92
N SER A 132 1.73 11.51 -10.27
CA SER A 132 0.49 10.74 -10.49
C SER A 132 -0.75 11.59 -10.23
N GLU A 133 -0.77 12.34 -9.14
CA GLU A 133 -1.89 13.21 -8.78
C GLU A 133 -2.09 14.33 -9.83
N THR A 134 -1.00 14.90 -10.34
CA THR A 134 -1.05 15.90 -11.41
C THR A 134 -1.65 15.32 -12.70
N TYR A 135 -1.25 14.10 -13.08
CA TYR A 135 -1.82 13.42 -14.24
C TYR A 135 -3.29 13.09 -14.05
N GLU A 136 -3.68 12.60 -12.87
CA GLU A 136 -5.08 12.29 -12.55
C GLU A 136 -5.97 13.54 -12.64
N GLN A 137 -5.51 14.67 -12.11
CA GLN A 137 -6.20 15.97 -12.25
C GLN A 137 -6.29 16.43 -13.70
N ALA A 138 -5.21 16.29 -14.47
CA ALA A 138 -5.20 16.65 -15.89
C ALA A 138 -6.19 15.81 -16.71
N PHE A 139 -6.22 14.49 -16.49
CA PHE A 139 -7.19 13.59 -17.13
C PHE A 139 -8.62 13.92 -16.73
N ALA A 140 -8.87 14.23 -15.45
CA ALA A 140 -10.20 14.66 -14.99
C ALA A 140 -10.65 15.95 -15.70
N GLY A 141 -9.74 16.93 -15.85
CA GLY A 141 -10.00 18.15 -16.59
C GLY A 141 -10.36 17.92 -18.06
N LEU A 142 -9.62 17.03 -18.74
CA LEU A 142 -9.92 16.66 -20.14
C LEU A 142 -11.30 16.00 -20.28
N CYS A 143 -11.66 15.11 -19.37
CA CYS A 143 -12.99 14.48 -19.38
C CYS A 143 -14.12 15.50 -19.15
N SER A 144 -13.91 16.48 -18.26
CA SER A 144 -14.87 17.57 -18.05
C SER A 144 -15.05 18.41 -19.32
N ALA A 145 -13.96 18.85 -19.93
CA ALA A 145 -14.01 19.64 -21.17
C ALA A 145 -14.70 18.88 -22.31
N GLY A 146 -14.44 17.58 -22.43
CA GLY A 146 -15.12 16.72 -23.39
C GLY A 146 -16.62 16.59 -23.12
N THR A 147 -17.02 16.54 -21.85
CA THR A 147 -18.43 16.53 -21.44
C THR A 147 -19.11 17.85 -21.79
N ASP A 148 -18.47 18.98 -21.50
CA ASP A 148 -19.00 20.32 -21.78
C ASP A 148 -19.18 20.54 -23.29
N LEU A 149 -18.19 20.15 -24.10
CA LEU A 149 -18.29 20.17 -25.56
C LEU A 149 -19.42 19.27 -26.07
N GLY A 150 -19.58 18.07 -25.51
CA GLY A 150 -20.69 17.19 -25.86
C GLY A 150 -22.05 17.82 -25.55
N GLN A 151 -22.17 18.51 -24.41
CA GLN A 151 -23.38 19.23 -24.04
C GLN A 151 -23.67 20.41 -24.96
N THR A 152 -22.67 21.22 -25.33
CA THR A 152 -22.87 22.37 -26.23
C THR A 152 -23.27 21.92 -27.64
N TYR A 153 -22.61 20.90 -28.20
CA TYR A 153 -22.99 20.34 -29.50
C TYR A 153 -24.39 19.73 -29.48
N ASN A 154 -24.74 19.01 -28.41
CA ASN A 154 -26.08 18.47 -28.26
C ASN A 154 -27.14 19.59 -28.18
N ALA A 155 -26.86 20.66 -27.43
CA ALA A 155 -27.76 21.81 -27.33
C ALA A 155 -27.96 22.51 -28.70
N TRP A 156 -26.88 22.70 -29.47
CA TRP A 156 -26.97 23.27 -30.82
C TRP A 156 -27.79 22.39 -31.77
N SER A 157 -27.56 21.07 -31.77
CA SER A 157 -28.31 20.13 -32.61
C SER A 157 -29.82 20.17 -32.36
N LEU A 158 -30.24 20.33 -31.09
CA LEU A 158 -31.65 20.46 -30.72
C LEU A 158 -32.28 21.78 -31.20
N THR A 159 -31.50 22.85 -31.30
CA THR A 159 -32.00 24.13 -31.83
C THR A 159 -32.12 24.15 -33.35
N GLU A 160 -31.26 23.43 -34.07
CA GLU A 160 -31.26 23.42 -35.55
C GLU A 160 -32.49 22.74 -36.17
N THR A 161 -33.10 21.79 -35.46
CA THR A 161 -34.26 21.02 -35.94
C THR A 161 -35.60 21.74 -35.78
N SER A 162 -35.64 22.87 -35.07
CA SER A 162 -36.88 23.66 -34.86
C SER A 162 -37.13 24.74 -35.92
N GLY A 163 -36.25 24.87 -36.93
CA GLY A 163 -36.24 25.98 -37.89
C GLY A 163 -36.84 25.74 -39.28
N PHE A 164 -37.26 24.52 -39.65
CA PHE A 164 -37.81 24.26 -40.99
C PHE A 164 -39.34 24.12 -40.95
N PRO A 165 -40.11 25.06 -41.52
CA PRO A 165 -41.52 24.84 -41.77
C PRO A 165 -41.66 23.75 -42.84
N SER A 166 -42.41 22.70 -42.52
CA SER A 166 -42.85 21.68 -43.47
C SER A 166 -43.72 22.33 -44.55
N THR A 167 -43.15 22.51 -45.74
CA THR A 167 -43.90 22.82 -46.98
C THR A 167 -44.58 21.58 -47.52
#